data_AF-A0A3D3MAJ5-F1
#
_entry.id   AF-A0A3D3MAJ5-F1
#
_cell.length_a   1.000
_cell.length_b   1.000
_cell.length_c   1.000
_cell.angle_alpha   90.00
_cell.angle_beta   90.00
_cell.angle_gamma   90.00
#
_symmetry.space_group_name_H-M   'P 1'
#
loop_
_entity.id
_entity.type
_entity.pdbx_description
1 polymer ?
#
loop_
_entity_poly.entity_id
_entity_poly.type
_entity_poly.pdbx_seq_one_letter_code
_entity_poly.pdbx_strand_id
1 'polypeptide(L)'
;MTQQIRDSLHYKGKKYSLNNEILEYFFKEFPEKKPKNIGSFSACWRGYVADFEIKNNELIIKKVRWMFSKESEDHHRTLKNIFPDDKYNWFSGLIRIDDFRGKYDDEEDEEGIYELLEIRDGNFIRHWKLNFVDFNDFKKIIFTNYKTTKEYEKLFLLWKNNNPGITTTKIDEYIFQNIIRNVRKI
;
A
#
# COMPACT_ATOMS: atom_id res chain seq x y z
N MET A 1 11.24 12.17 -12.77
CA MET A 1 10.63 10.82 -12.72
C MET A 1 9.13 10.98 -12.95
N THR A 2 8.49 10.13 -13.76
CA THR A 2 7.03 10.20 -13.97
C THR A 2 6.29 9.61 -12.78
N GLN A 3 5.32 10.34 -12.23
CA GLN A 3 4.50 9.85 -11.10
C GLN A 3 3.70 8.62 -11.54
N GLN A 4 3.77 7.55 -10.75
CA GLN A 4 3.00 6.33 -11.03
C GLN A 4 1.52 6.58 -10.75
N ILE A 5 0.64 6.03 -11.60
CA ILE A 5 -0.80 6.04 -11.41
C ILE A 5 -1.13 5.23 -10.15
N ARG A 6 -1.74 5.90 -9.18
CA ARG A 6 -2.11 5.34 -7.89
C ARG A 6 -3.36 4.48 -7.99
N ASP A 7 -3.42 3.45 -7.14
CA ASP A 7 -4.67 2.78 -6.83
C ASP A 7 -5.63 3.73 -6.12
N SER A 8 -6.90 3.37 -6.08
CA SER A 8 -7.90 4.16 -5.37
C SER A 8 -8.68 3.34 -4.36
N LEU A 9 -9.18 4.02 -3.33
CA LEU A 9 -10.05 3.46 -2.31
C LEU A 9 -11.31 4.31 -2.19
N HIS A 10 -12.46 3.65 -2.23
CA HIS A 10 -13.75 4.23 -1.90
C HIS A 10 -14.07 3.96 -0.43
N TYR A 11 -14.25 5.01 0.36
CA TYR A 11 -14.60 4.92 1.77
C TYR A 11 -15.53 6.07 2.16
N LYS A 12 -16.66 5.75 2.81
CA LYS A 12 -17.69 6.71 3.24
C LYS A 12 -18.10 7.72 2.15
N GLY A 13 -18.29 7.24 0.92
CA GLY A 13 -18.72 8.06 -0.21
C GLY A 13 -17.63 8.96 -0.84
N LYS A 14 -16.43 9.01 -0.27
CA LYS A 14 -15.27 9.71 -0.84
C LYS A 14 -14.32 8.72 -1.52
N LYS A 15 -13.63 9.20 -2.55
CA LYS A 15 -12.56 8.49 -3.27
C LYS A 15 -11.21 9.03 -2.82
N TYR A 16 -10.29 8.14 -2.48
CA TYR A 16 -8.95 8.44 -2.02
C TYR A 16 -7.92 7.78 -2.93
N SER A 17 -6.82 8.47 -3.24
CA SER A 17 -5.68 7.86 -3.94
C SER A 17 -4.79 7.17 -2.92
N LEU A 18 -4.49 5.90 -3.14
CA LEU A 18 -3.63 5.11 -2.26
C LEU A 18 -2.15 5.47 -2.44
N ASN A 19 -1.37 5.41 -1.37
CA ASN A 19 0.08 5.56 -1.36
C ASN A 19 0.84 4.22 -1.32
N ASN A 20 0.09 3.11 -1.37
CA ASN A 20 0.60 1.76 -1.36
C ASN A 20 -0.07 0.93 -2.48
N GLU A 21 0.67 -0.03 -3.01
CA GLU A 21 0.22 -0.93 -4.06
C GLU A 21 -0.29 -2.22 -3.41
N ILE A 22 -1.46 -2.14 -2.78
CA ILE A 22 -1.98 -3.21 -1.90
C ILE A 22 -2.16 -4.55 -2.64
N LEU A 23 -2.46 -4.51 -3.94
CA LEU A 23 -2.59 -5.72 -4.76
C LEU A 23 -1.23 -6.37 -5.09
N GLU A 24 -0.12 -5.64 -5.04
CA GLU A 24 1.22 -6.22 -5.27
C GLU A 24 1.60 -7.19 -4.15
N TYR A 25 0.98 -7.12 -2.98
CA TYR A 25 1.21 -8.11 -1.92
C TYR A 25 0.79 -9.51 -2.36
N PHE A 26 -0.36 -9.63 -3.02
CA PHE A 26 -0.81 -10.89 -3.59
C PHE A 26 0.11 -11.34 -4.73
N PHE A 27 0.47 -10.45 -5.67
CA PHE A 27 1.31 -10.82 -6.80
C PHE A 27 2.77 -11.12 -6.46
N LYS A 28 3.28 -10.66 -5.31
CA LYS A 28 4.59 -11.06 -4.82
C LYS A 28 4.61 -12.53 -4.37
N GLU A 29 3.52 -13.00 -3.78
CA GLU A 29 3.37 -14.41 -3.37
C GLU A 29 2.98 -15.31 -4.56
N PHE A 30 2.17 -14.80 -5.49
CA PHE A 30 1.71 -15.52 -6.70
C PHE A 30 2.05 -14.74 -7.98
N PRO A 31 3.34 -14.66 -8.36
CA PRO A 31 3.77 -13.90 -9.53
C PRO A 31 3.17 -14.42 -10.84
N GLU A 32 2.85 -15.70 -10.93
CA GLU A 32 2.20 -16.33 -12.09
C GLU A 32 0.74 -15.88 -12.29
N LYS A 33 0.09 -15.36 -11.23
CA LYS A 33 -1.26 -14.79 -11.30
C LYS A 33 -1.26 -13.35 -11.78
N LYS A 34 -0.10 -12.70 -11.83
CA LYS A 34 0.04 -11.33 -12.36
C LYS A 34 -0.03 -11.37 -13.88
N PRO A 35 -1.02 -10.71 -14.50
CA PRO A 35 -1.09 -10.60 -15.95
C PRO A 35 0.18 -10.01 -16.55
N LYS A 36 0.59 -10.57 -17.69
CA LYS A 36 1.79 -10.12 -18.39
C LYS A 36 1.59 -8.70 -18.87
N ASN A 37 2.47 -7.81 -18.43
CA ASN A 37 2.55 -6.47 -18.98
C ASN A 37 3.23 -6.55 -20.34
N ILE A 38 2.45 -6.41 -21.42
CA ILE A 38 2.95 -6.48 -22.81
C ILE A 38 3.27 -5.10 -23.40
N GLY A 39 3.16 -4.03 -22.60
CA GLY A 39 3.49 -2.67 -23.01
C GLY A 39 4.45 -1.98 -22.05
N SER A 40 5.10 -0.92 -22.50
CA SER A 40 5.88 -0.02 -21.65
C SER A 40 5.08 1.25 -21.42
N PHE A 41 4.71 1.52 -20.16
CA PHE A 41 4.04 2.77 -19.78
C PHE A 41 4.71 3.36 -18.58
N SER A 42 5.43 4.45 -18.81
CA SER A 42 6.28 5.07 -17.80
C SER A 42 5.51 5.56 -16.58
N ALA A 43 4.19 5.79 -16.71
CA ALA A 43 3.30 6.18 -15.63
C ALA A 43 2.63 4.99 -14.90
N CYS A 44 2.80 3.74 -15.36
CA CYS A 44 2.22 2.56 -14.68
C CYS A 44 3.04 1.30 -14.99
N TRP A 45 4.21 1.18 -14.39
CA TRP A 45 5.13 0.05 -14.62
C TRP A 45 4.53 -1.29 -14.21
N ARG A 46 3.69 -1.27 -13.17
CA ARG A 46 2.94 -2.43 -12.67
C ARG A 46 1.94 -3.00 -13.68
N GLY A 47 1.55 -2.23 -14.71
CA GLY A 47 0.68 -2.69 -15.79
C GLY A 47 -0.81 -2.77 -15.42
N TYR A 48 -1.20 -2.32 -14.23
CA TYR A 48 -2.59 -2.28 -13.79
C TYR A 48 -2.90 -1.15 -12.83
N VAL A 49 -4.18 -0.85 -12.68
CA VAL A 49 -4.72 0.04 -11.64
C VAL A 49 -5.91 -0.63 -10.97
N ALA A 50 -5.88 -0.71 -9.65
CA ALA A 50 -6.92 -1.27 -8.81
C ALA A 50 -7.74 -0.16 -8.13
N ASP A 51 -9.05 -0.37 -8.09
CA ASP A 51 -10.01 0.41 -7.33
C ASP A 51 -10.55 -0.53 -6.22
N PHE A 52 -10.40 -0.12 -4.97
CA PHE A 52 -10.88 -0.81 -3.78
C PHE A 52 -12.08 -0.08 -3.17
N GLU A 53 -12.83 -0.76 -2.33
CA GLU A 53 -13.89 -0.16 -1.52
C GLU A 53 -13.88 -0.77 -0.12
N ILE A 54 -14.20 0.01 0.91
CA ILE A 54 -14.55 -0.53 2.22
C ILE A 54 -16.05 -0.49 2.37
N LYS A 55 -16.68 -1.67 2.41
CA LYS A 55 -18.13 -1.86 2.50
C LYS A 55 -18.43 -2.97 3.51
N ASN A 56 -19.42 -2.77 4.37
CA ASN A 56 -19.79 -3.74 5.41
C ASN A 56 -18.59 -4.19 6.29
N ASN A 57 -17.69 -3.27 6.61
CA ASN A 57 -16.43 -3.54 7.32
C ASN A 57 -15.45 -4.48 6.60
N GLU A 58 -15.57 -4.62 5.28
CA GLU A 58 -14.67 -5.43 4.46
C GLU A 58 -14.02 -4.58 3.37
N LEU A 59 -12.71 -4.76 3.19
CA LEU A 59 -11.96 -4.28 2.04
C LEU A 59 -12.25 -5.19 0.86
N ILE A 60 -12.84 -4.65 -0.19
CA ILE A 60 -13.21 -5.37 -1.40
C ILE A 60 -12.45 -4.83 -2.61
N ILE A 61 -12.12 -5.71 -3.57
CA ILE A 61 -11.65 -5.30 -4.88
C ILE A 61 -12.88 -4.92 -5.71
N LYS A 62 -13.03 -3.63 -6.00
CA LYS A 62 -14.14 -3.13 -6.81
C LYS A 62 -13.86 -3.33 -8.30
N LYS A 63 -12.63 -3.07 -8.72
CA LYS A 63 -12.21 -3.14 -10.12
C LYS A 63 -10.69 -3.23 -10.23
N VAL A 64 -10.21 -3.95 -11.23
CA VAL A 64 -8.81 -3.87 -11.68
C VAL A 64 -8.83 -3.65 -13.19
N ARG A 65 -8.11 -2.63 -13.65
CA ARG A 65 -7.90 -2.33 -15.06
C ARG A 65 -6.47 -2.69 -15.43
N TRP A 66 -6.31 -3.61 -16.36
CA TRP A 66 -5.03 -3.92 -16.98
C TRP A 66 -4.79 -2.92 -18.12
N MET A 67 -3.59 -2.35 -18.18
CA MET A 67 -3.31 -1.22 -19.06
C MET A 67 -2.95 -1.63 -20.50
N PHE A 68 -2.45 -2.86 -20.72
CA PHE A 68 -1.86 -3.25 -22.01
C PHE A 68 -2.28 -4.61 -22.56
N SER A 69 -3.19 -5.33 -21.92
CA SER A 69 -3.61 -6.63 -22.41
C SER A 69 -4.55 -6.51 -23.62
N LYS A 70 -4.27 -7.31 -24.65
CA LYS A 70 -5.07 -7.39 -25.90
C LYS A 70 -6.49 -7.93 -25.69
N GLU A 71 -6.76 -8.54 -24.55
CA GLU A 71 -8.01 -9.23 -24.21
C GLU A 71 -8.88 -8.41 -23.26
N SER A 72 -9.19 -7.16 -23.64
CA SER A 72 -9.89 -6.21 -22.75
C SER A 72 -11.24 -6.72 -22.20
N GLU A 73 -11.90 -7.65 -22.89
CA GLU A 73 -13.12 -8.34 -22.46
C GLU A 73 -12.89 -9.48 -21.44
N ASP A 74 -11.70 -10.09 -21.35
CA ASP A 74 -11.45 -11.27 -20.50
C ASP A 74 -10.99 -10.91 -19.07
N HIS A 75 -10.84 -9.62 -18.77
CA HIS A 75 -10.28 -9.15 -17.50
C HIS A 75 -11.23 -9.15 -16.31
N HIS A 76 -12.54 -8.93 -16.54
CA HIS A 76 -13.53 -9.13 -15.48
C HIS A 76 -13.62 -10.62 -15.08
N ARG A 77 -13.47 -11.54 -16.04
CA ARG A 77 -13.33 -12.97 -15.77
C ARG A 77 -12.04 -13.30 -15.04
N THR A 78 -10.92 -12.70 -15.45
CA THR A 78 -9.61 -12.90 -14.81
C THR A 78 -9.63 -12.51 -13.31
N LEU A 79 -10.27 -11.40 -12.96
CA LEU A 79 -10.40 -10.98 -11.57
C LEU A 79 -11.19 -11.98 -10.72
N LYS A 80 -12.37 -12.43 -11.17
CA LYS A 80 -13.15 -13.45 -10.48
C LYS A 80 -12.44 -14.80 -10.40
N ASN A 81 -11.58 -15.12 -11.38
CA ASN A 81 -10.77 -16.33 -11.34
C ASN A 81 -9.64 -16.25 -10.29
N ILE A 82 -9.14 -15.04 -9.99
CA ILE A 82 -8.08 -14.82 -8.99
C ILE A 82 -8.67 -14.59 -7.60
N PHE A 83 -9.75 -13.80 -7.53
CA PHE A 83 -10.49 -13.42 -6.34
C PHE A 83 -11.96 -13.79 -6.55
N PRO A 84 -12.34 -15.06 -6.31
CA PRO A 84 -13.72 -15.52 -6.48
C PRO A 84 -14.68 -14.83 -5.53
N ASP A 85 -14.18 -14.42 -4.36
CA ASP A 85 -14.85 -13.50 -3.44
C ASP A 85 -14.31 -12.08 -3.66
N ASP A 86 -15.20 -11.09 -3.66
CA ASP A 86 -14.81 -9.69 -3.83
C ASP A 86 -13.97 -9.19 -2.63
N LYS A 87 -14.02 -9.87 -1.48
CA LYS A 87 -13.24 -9.54 -0.29
C LYS A 87 -11.75 -9.77 -0.51
N TYR A 88 -10.96 -8.72 -0.29
CA TYR A 88 -9.50 -8.79 -0.36
C TYR A 88 -8.88 -9.14 1.00
N ASN A 89 -8.92 -10.42 1.34
CA ASN A 89 -8.37 -10.95 2.60
C ASN A 89 -6.83 -11.00 2.67
N TRP A 90 -6.13 -10.75 1.55
CA TRP A 90 -4.66 -10.75 1.47
C TRP A 90 -4.00 -9.51 2.10
N PHE A 91 -4.78 -8.51 2.52
CA PHE A 91 -4.24 -7.31 3.13
C PHE A 91 -4.47 -7.26 4.64
N SER A 92 -3.37 -7.09 5.35
CA SER A 92 -3.31 -6.60 6.73
C SER A 92 -2.33 -5.43 6.76
N GLY A 93 -2.69 -4.34 7.46
CA GLY A 93 -1.86 -3.15 7.56
C GLY A 93 -2.66 -1.85 7.66
N LEU A 94 -1.97 -0.74 7.39
CA LEU A 94 -2.55 0.61 7.42
C LEU A 94 -2.74 1.15 6.01
N ILE A 95 -3.88 1.82 5.80
CA ILE A 95 -4.14 2.62 4.60
C ILE A 95 -4.25 4.07 5.01
N ARG A 96 -3.39 4.93 4.46
CA ARG A 96 -3.43 6.37 4.68
C ARG A 96 -4.39 7.03 3.69
N ILE A 97 -5.33 7.84 4.18
CA ILE A 97 -6.39 8.47 3.38
C ILE A 97 -6.43 10.01 3.48
N ASP A 98 -5.48 10.63 4.18
CA ASP A 98 -5.37 12.08 4.25
C ASP A 98 -4.56 12.69 3.09
N ASP A 99 -4.62 14.02 2.99
CA ASP A 99 -3.96 14.82 1.95
C ASP A 99 -2.59 15.39 2.39
N PHE A 100 -2.16 15.21 3.65
CA PHE A 100 -0.97 15.84 4.26
C PHE A 100 0.33 15.07 3.98
N ARG A 101 0.52 14.64 2.74
CA ARG A 101 1.62 13.75 2.31
C ARG A 101 2.59 14.38 1.31
N GLY A 102 2.31 15.61 0.85
CA GLY A 102 3.08 16.25 -0.22
C GLY A 102 2.84 15.62 -1.60
N LYS A 103 3.46 16.18 -2.64
CA LYS A 103 3.23 15.76 -4.04
C LYS A 103 3.69 14.33 -4.31
N TYR A 104 4.77 13.88 -3.69
CA TYR A 104 5.36 12.56 -3.89
C TYR A 104 5.19 11.62 -2.70
N ASP A 105 4.28 11.96 -1.78
CA ASP A 105 4.03 11.22 -0.54
C ASP A 105 5.25 11.14 0.39
N ASP A 106 6.13 12.15 0.34
CA ASP A 106 7.44 12.26 0.98
C ASP A 106 7.52 13.38 2.02
N GLU A 107 6.43 14.14 2.22
CA GLU A 107 6.37 15.27 3.14
C GLU A 107 5.22 15.09 4.13
N GLU A 108 5.43 15.49 5.38
CA GLU A 108 4.43 15.47 6.45
C GLU A 108 4.32 16.89 7.01
N ASP A 109 3.09 17.41 7.12
CA ASP A 109 2.80 18.77 7.59
C ASP A 109 2.58 18.77 9.12
N GLU A 110 3.23 19.70 9.84
CA GLU A 110 3.10 19.85 11.30
C GLU A 110 1.69 20.27 11.73
N GLU A 111 0.94 20.95 10.87
CA GLU A 111 -0.47 21.31 11.10
C GLU A 111 -1.43 20.24 10.55
N GLY A 112 -0.90 19.15 10.01
CA GLY A 112 -1.65 18.11 9.34
C GLY A 112 -2.52 17.25 10.27
N ILE A 113 -3.63 16.78 9.71
CA ILE A 113 -4.50 15.77 10.32
C ILE A 113 -4.41 14.48 9.52
N TYR A 114 -3.81 13.47 10.14
CA TYR A 114 -3.48 12.20 9.54
C TYR A 114 -4.61 11.21 9.76
N GLU A 115 -5.08 10.59 8.67
CA GLU A 115 -6.19 9.64 8.70
C GLU A 115 -5.72 8.27 8.20
N LEU A 116 -5.82 7.26 9.08
CA LEU A 116 -5.38 5.90 8.80
C LEU A 116 -6.51 4.91 9.01
N LEU A 117 -6.68 3.99 8.07
CA LEU A 117 -7.58 2.85 8.19
C LEU A 117 -6.76 1.61 8.50
N GLU A 118 -7.08 0.97 9.61
CA GLU A 118 -6.50 -0.31 10.00
C GLU A 118 -7.32 -1.45 9.41
N ILE A 119 -6.66 -2.30 8.63
CA ILE A 119 -7.24 -3.49 8.01
C ILE A 119 -6.53 -4.73 8.56
N ARG A 120 -7.29 -5.78 8.88
CA ARG A 120 -6.77 -7.10 9.26
C ARG A 120 -7.49 -8.19 8.48
N ASP A 121 -6.75 -8.90 7.66
CA ASP A 121 -7.21 -9.98 6.78
C ASP A 121 -8.42 -9.54 5.94
N GLY A 122 -8.30 -8.33 5.37
CA GLY A 122 -9.37 -7.67 4.61
C GLY A 122 -10.52 -7.11 5.43
N ASN A 123 -10.49 -7.17 6.76
CA ASN A 123 -11.53 -6.58 7.62
C ASN A 123 -11.11 -5.19 8.07
N PHE A 124 -11.98 -4.20 7.89
CA PHE A 124 -11.82 -2.88 8.48
C PHE A 124 -12.01 -2.95 10.00
N ILE A 125 -10.98 -2.54 10.72
CA ILE A 125 -10.95 -2.62 12.19
C ILE A 125 -11.21 -1.26 12.81
N ARG A 126 -10.51 -0.22 12.34
CA ARG A 126 -10.57 1.11 12.94
C ARG A 126 -10.15 2.20 11.96
N HIS A 127 -10.72 3.38 12.16
CA HIS A 127 -10.26 4.64 11.57
C HIS A 127 -9.57 5.48 12.64
N TRP A 128 -8.29 5.76 12.46
CA TRP A 128 -7.49 6.65 13.28
C TRP A 128 -7.49 8.05 12.66
N LYS A 129 -7.65 9.07 13.51
CA LYS A 129 -7.51 10.47 13.14
C LYS A 129 -6.55 11.10 14.15
N LEU A 130 -5.39 11.54 13.69
CA LEU A 130 -4.26 11.93 14.54
C LEU A 130 -3.74 13.30 14.10
N ASN A 131 -3.33 14.15 15.04
CA ASN A 131 -2.52 15.32 14.69
C ASN A 131 -1.06 14.89 14.43
N PHE A 132 -0.20 15.82 14.02
CA PHE A 132 1.20 15.52 13.73
C PHE A 132 1.97 14.88 14.90
N VAL A 133 1.75 15.35 16.13
CA VAL A 133 2.43 14.81 17.33
C VAL A 133 1.98 13.37 17.59
N ASP A 134 0.68 13.14 17.64
CA ASP A 134 0.09 11.81 17.86
C ASP A 134 0.46 10.83 16.75
N PHE A 135 0.52 11.31 15.49
CA PHE A 135 0.92 10.50 14.35
C PHE A 135 2.39 10.07 14.43
N ASN A 136 3.29 10.97 14.83
CA ASN A 136 4.69 10.65 15.03
C ASN A 136 4.89 9.68 16.20
N ASP A 137 4.18 9.85 17.31
CA ASP A 137 4.24 8.93 18.44
C ASP A 137 3.68 7.56 18.08
N PHE A 138 2.59 7.52 17.31
CA PHE A 138 2.05 6.29 16.74
C PHE A 138 3.08 5.58 15.83
N LYS A 139 3.76 6.31 14.93
CA LYS A 139 4.84 5.76 14.10
C LYS A 139 5.98 5.18 14.94
N LYS A 140 6.38 5.83 16.05
CA LYS A 140 7.45 5.35 16.95
C LYS A 140 7.07 4.03 17.62
N ILE A 141 5.83 3.91 18.09
CA ILE A 141 5.31 2.68 18.71
C ILE A 141 5.34 1.54 17.69
N ILE A 142 4.78 1.77 16.50
CA ILE A 142 4.78 0.77 15.43
C ILE A 142 6.19 0.39 15.03
N PHE A 143 7.08 1.36 14.84
CA PHE A 143 8.45 1.10 14.41
C PHE A 143 9.22 0.27 15.43
N THR A 144 9.07 0.58 16.72
CA THR A 144 9.68 -0.19 17.81
C THR A 144 9.28 -1.67 17.72
N ASN A 145 7.99 -1.95 17.53
CA ASN A 145 7.50 -3.31 17.35
C ASN A 145 8.02 -3.93 16.05
N TYR A 146 7.99 -3.17 14.95
CA TYR A 146 8.42 -3.63 13.63
C TYR A 146 9.88 -4.07 13.60
N LYS A 147 10.77 -3.39 14.34
CA LYS A 147 12.21 -3.77 14.44
C LYS A 147 12.44 -5.18 14.95
N THR A 148 11.47 -5.79 15.63
CA THR A 148 11.56 -7.16 16.15
C THR A 148 11.12 -8.22 15.13
N THR A 149 10.62 -7.80 13.96
CA THR A 149 10.02 -8.69 12.95
C THR A 149 11.04 -9.16 11.91
N LYS A 150 10.76 -10.30 11.27
CA LYS A 150 11.56 -10.81 10.14
C LYS A 150 11.42 -9.92 8.90
N GLU A 151 10.29 -9.23 8.75
CA GLU A 151 10.02 -8.28 7.67
C GLU A 151 10.96 -7.08 7.76
N TYR A 152 11.21 -6.57 8.97
CA TYR A 152 12.21 -5.54 9.19
C TYR A 152 13.61 -6.03 8.82
N GLU A 153 14.02 -7.20 9.30
CA GLU A 153 15.35 -7.75 8.99
C GLU A 153 15.58 -7.89 7.47
N LYS A 154 14.59 -8.41 6.75
CA LYS A 154 14.63 -8.52 5.28
C LYS A 154 14.79 -7.15 4.61
N LEU A 155 14.01 -6.16 5.03
CA LEU A 155 14.07 -4.81 4.47
C LEU A 155 15.39 -4.11 4.80
N PHE A 156 15.88 -4.27 6.03
CA PHE A 156 17.16 -3.73 6.48
C PHE A 156 18.32 -4.29 5.66
N LEU A 157 18.38 -5.61 5.47
CA LEU A 157 19.41 -6.27 4.67
C LEU A 157 19.34 -5.86 3.19
N LEU A 158 18.14 -5.71 2.63
CA LEU A 158 17.96 -5.21 1.27
C LEU A 158 18.60 -3.82 1.10
N TRP A 159 18.33 -2.90 2.02
CA TRP A 159 18.92 -1.56 2.00
C TRP A 159 20.43 -1.60 2.19
N LYS A 160 20.92 -2.40 3.14
CA LYS A 160 22.35 -2.55 3.44
C LYS A 160 23.14 -3.07 2.23
N ASN A 161 22.61 -4.08 1.54
CA ASN A 161 23.27 -4.72 0.41
C ASN A 161 23.28 -3.85 -0.84
N ASN A 162 22.20 -3.09 -1.07
CA ASN A 162 22.08 -2.22 -2.24
C ASN A 162 22.79 -0.87 -2.08
N ASN A 163 23.19 -0.49 -0.86
CA ASN A 163 23.81 0.80 -0.57
C ASN A 163 25.08 0.61 0.28
N PRO A 164 26.20 0.15 -0.31
CA PRO A 164 27.46 -0.02 0.42
C PRO A 164 27.88 1.26 1.15
N GLY A 165 28.26 1.14 2.43
CA GLY A 165 28.65 2.27 3.27
C GLY A 165 27.50 3.00 3.98
N ILE A 166 26.23 2.68 3.69
CA ILE A 166 25.10 3.24 4.45
C ILE A 166 25.16 2.81 5.92
N THR A 167 24.88 3.75 6.82
CA THR A 167 24.83 3.50 8.27
C THR A 167 23.50 2.89 8.68
N THR A 168 23.51 2.13 9.78
CA THR A 168 22.29 1.58 10.38
C THR A 168 21.27 2.68 10.68
N THR A 169 21.71 3.80 11.25
CA THR A 169 20.84 4.95 11.56
C THR A 169 20.13 5.48 10.32
N LYS A 170 20.83 5.59 9.17
CA LYS A 170 20.20 6.07 7.94
C LYS A 170 19.15 5.08 7.41
N ILE A 171 19.43 3.78 7.49
CA ILE A 171 18.45 2.75 7.11
C ILE A 171 17.21 2.85 8.02
N ASP A 172 17.42 2.96 9.34
CA ASP A 172 16.33 3.11 10.31
C ASP A 172 15.48 4.35 10.03
N GLU A 173 16.12 5.50 9.74
CA GLU A 173 15.44 6.74 9.33
C GLU A 173 14.54 6.51 8.10
N TYR A 174 15.05 5.87 7.04
CA TYR A 174 14.28 5.59 5.83
C TYR A 174 13.11 4.63 6.09
N ILE A 175 13.33 3.58 6.88
CA ILE A 175 12.27 2.62 7.24
C ILE A 175 11.21 3.30 8.10
N PHE A 176 11.61 4.12 9.08
CA PHE A 176 10.73 4.88 9.95
C PHE A 176 9.85 5.87 9.18
N GLN A 177 10.44 6.64 8.26
CA GLN A 177 9.70 7.57 7.40
C GLN A 177 8.59 6.85 6.60
N ASN A 178 8.85 5.62 6.19
CA ASN A 178 7.92 4.80 5.39
C ASN A 178 7.13 3.76 6.21
N ILE A 179 7.15 3.83 7.54
CA ILE A 179 6.68 2.75 8.40
C ILE A 179 5.21 2.38 8.17
N ILE A 180 4.36 3.38 7.90
CA ILE A 180 2.94 3.19 7.60
C ILE A 180 2.73 2.33 6.35
N ARG A 181 3.64 2.39 5.37
CA ARG A 181 3.56 1.57 4.15
C ARG A 181 4.13 0.18 4.35
N ASN A 182 5.11 0.02 5.24
CA ASN A 182 5.87 -1.21 5.41
C ASN A 182 5.21 -2.20 6.38
N VAL A 183 4.44 -1.71 7.35
CA VAL A 183 3.85 -2.56 8.38
C VAL A 183 2.60 -3.27 7.88
N ARG A 184 2.63 -4.60 8.06
CA ARG A 184 1.51 -5.49 7.70
C ARG A 184 0.73 -6.02 8.90
N LYS A 185 1.28 -5.90 10.11
CA LYS A 185 0.63 -6.34 11.36
C LYS A 185 0.91 -5.31 12.44
N ILE A 186 -0.14 -4.80 13.06
CA ILE A 186 -0.13 -3.81 14.15
C ILE A 186 -0.56 -4.50 15.43
#